data_AF-A0AAE8N1G6-F1
#
_entry.id   AF-A0AAE8N1G6-F1
#
_cell.length_a   1.000
_cell.length_b   1.000
_cell.length_c   1.000
_cell.angle_alpha   90.00
_cell.angle_beta   90.00
_cell.angle_gamma   90.00
#
_symmetry.space_group_name_H-M   'P 1'
#
loop_
_entity.id
_entity.type
_entity.pdbx_description
1 polymer ?
#
loop_
_entity_poly.entity_id
_entity_poly.type
_entity_poly.pdbx_seq_one_letter_code
_entity_poly.pdbx_strand_id
1 'polypeptide(L)'
;MLSTLARRTAFTAAAAPKRPPLTVFTNPYQPKKVWPPDYAQLSFQEQLRFEKKYKRRVMLACARPRWDKGVKLAQLVTVVGVVGWLVFFSELEFYGKSYKPSEEIGKSVGTIFGIFSEENRYDRNPDGLNTNTEPRKPNPRG
;
A
#
# COMPACT_ATOMS: atom_id res chain seq x y z
N MET A 1 13.36 34.97 18.09
CA MET A 1 12.40 33.83 18.04
C MET A 1 12.80 32.72 17.06
N LEU A 2 13.65 32.97 16.04
CA LEU A 2 14.11 31.94 15.08
C LEU A 2 15.26 31.05 15.60
N SER A 3 16.06 31.54 16.54
CA SER A 3 17.20 30.80 17.11
C SER A 3 16.78 29.53 17.89
N THR A 4 15.58 29.51 18.46
CA THR A 4 15.02 28.35 19.17
C THR A 4 14.51 27.28 18.21
N LEU A 5 14.07 27.65 17.00
CA LEU A 5 13.66 26.69 15.96
C LEU A 5 14.87 25.95 15.36
N ALA A 6 15.95 26.68 15.05
CA ALA A 6 17.18 26.07 14.54
C ALA A 6 17.83 25.09 15.54
N ARG A 7 17.74 25.38 16.85
CA ARG A 7 18.24 24.47 17.89
C ARG A 7 17.43 23.17 17.98
N ARG A 8 16.11 23.23 17.70
CA ARG A 8 15.24 22.05 17.72
C ARG A 8 15.45 21.13 16.52
N THR A 9 15.69 21.69 15.33
CA THR A 9 15.98 20.89 14.12
C THR A 9 17.39 20.29 14.17
N ALA A 10 18.37 20.99 14.75
CA ALA A 10 19.71 20.46 14.97
C ALA A 10 19.74 19.31 15.98
N PHE A 11 18.88 19.32 17.02
CA PHE A 11 18.78 18.22 17.99
C PHE A 11 18.20 16.94 17.38
N THR A 12 17.35 17.03 16.36
CA THR A 12 16.87 15.86 15.62
C THR A 12 17.91 15.32 14.62
N ALA A 13 18.86 16.16 14.19
CA ALA A 13 19.90 15.79 13.23
C ALA A 13 21.20 15.29 13.90
N ALA A 14 21.51 15.77 15.10
CA ALA A 14 22.63 15.26 15.90
C ALA A 14 22.25 13.88 16.45
N ALA A 15 22.66 12.85 15.72
CA ALA A 15 22.52 11.45 16.12
C ALA A 15 23.14 11.27 17.52
N ALA A 16 22.30 11.28 18.55
CA ALA A 16 22.66 10.84 19.88
C ALA A 16 23.36 9.48 19.75
N PRO A 17 24.43 9.20 20.53
CA PRO A 17 25.05 7.88 20.51
C PRO A 17 23.95 6.85 20.72
N LYS A 18 23.82 5.91 19.78
CA LYS A 18 22.82 4.83 19.84
C LYS A 18 23.15 3.96 21.05
N ARG A 19 22.70 4.40 22.24
CA ARG A 19 22.74 3.58 23.45
C ARG A 19 21.98 2.31 23.11
N PRO A 20 22.53 1.12 23.41
CA PRO A 20 21.80 -0.12 23.19
C PRO A 20 20.44 0.01 23.88
N PRO A 21 19.36 -0.47 23.25
CA PRO A 21 18.04 -0.42 23.87
C PRO A 21 18.15 -1.10 25.24
N LEU A 22 17.75 -0.39 26.29
CA LEU A 22 17.75 -0.95 27.64
C LEU A 22 16.73 -2.09 27.68
N THR A 23 17.22 -3.31 27.52
CA THR A 23 16.41 -4.52 27.68
C THR A 23 16.22 -4.81 29.17
N VAL A 24 15.26 -5.67 29.50
CA VAL A 24 14.99 -6.08 30.89
C VAL A 24 16.25 -6.62 31.58
N PHE A 25 17.16 -7.25 30.82
CA PHE A 25 18.39 -7.86 31.33
C PHE A 25 19.61 -6.93 31.26
N THR A 26 19.58 -5.89 30.43
CA THR A 26 20.73 -4.97 30.22
C THR A 26 20.57 -3.65 30.98
N ASN A 27 19.45 -3.44 31.67
CA ASN A 27 19.16 -2.16 32.33
C ASN A 27 19.91 -2.02 33.67
N PRO A 28 20.76 -1.00 33.86
CA PRO A 28 21.43 -0.73 35.14
C PRO A 28 20.45 -0.30 36.25
N TYR A 29 19.26 0.17 35.89
CA TYR A 29 18.21 0.56 36.84
C TYR A 29 17.14 -0.52 36.90
N GLN A 30 17.28 -1.45 37.84
CA GLN A 30 16.29 -2.50 38.04
C GLN A 30 15.04 -1.96 38.76
N PRO A 31 13.83 -2.33 38.32
CA PRO A 31 12.62 -1.90 38.99
C PRO A 31 12.48 -2.59 40.35
N LYS A 32 12.12 -1.84 41.39
CA LYS A 32 11.86 -2.37 42.76
C LYS A 32 10.76 -3.44 42.77
N LYS A 33 9.82 -3.38 41.82
CA LYS A 33 8.76 -4.36 41.63
C LYS A 33 9.01 -5.07 40.31
N VAL A 34 9.19 -6.39 40.35
CA VAL A 34 9.31 -7.23 39.14
C VAL A 34 8.00 -7.11 38.34
N TRP A 35 8.16 -6.80 37.06
CA TRP A 35 7.11 -6.81 36.06
C TRP A 35 7.55 -7.83 35.01
N PRO A 36 6.69 -8.73 34.49
CA PRO A 36 5.25 -8.89 34.68
C PRO A 36 4.86 -9.55 36.01
N PRO A 37 3.64 -9.33 36.53
CA PRO A 37 3.08 -10.13 37.61
C PRO A 37 2.63 -11.48 37.04
N ASP A 38 2.71 -12.53 37.84
CA ASP A 38 2.13 -13.82 37.48
C ASP A 38 0.61 -13.73 37.51
N TYR A 39 -0.01 -13.59 36.33
CA TYR A 39 -1.46 -13.43 36.20
C TYR A 39 -2.25 -14.62 36.78
N ALA A 40 -1.65 -15.82 36.77
CA ALA A 40 -2.26 -17.03 37.32
C ALA A 40 -2.42 -17.01 38.84
N GLN A 41 -1.60 -16.22 39.55
CA GLN A 41 -1.64 -16.12 41.02
C GLN A 41 -2.54 -14.97 41.51
N LEU A 42 -2.98 -14.10 40.60
CA LEU A 42 -3.82 -12.94 40.92
C LEU A 42 -5.29 -13.31 41.02
N SER A 43 -6.02 -12.61 41.89
CA SER A 43 -7.48 -12.72 41.94
C SER A 43 -8.12 -12.23 40.64
N PHE A 44 -9.28 -12.80 40.29
CA PHE A 44 -10.01 -12.42 39.07
C PHE A 44 -10.32 -10.92 38.99
N GLN A 45 -10.65 -10.30 40.13
CA GLN A 45 -10.91 -8.85 40.19
C GLN A 45 -9.67 -8.01 39.85
N GLU A 46 -8.49 -8.44 40.28
CA GLU A 46 -7.24 -7.76 39.96
C GLU A 46 -6.87 -7.93 38.49
N GLN A 47 -7.04 -9.13 37.94
CA GLN A 47 -6.84 -9.40 36.51
C GLN A 47 -7.68 -8.45 35.64
N LEU A 48 -8.98 -8.30 35.96
CA LEU A 48 -9.87 -7.36 35.24
C LEU A 48 -9.41 -5.91 35.35
N ARG A 49 -8.88 -5.47 36.51
CA ARG A 49 -8.33 -4.12 36.68
C ARG A 49 -7.11 -3.90 35.78
N PHE A 50 -6.21 -4.89 35.69
CA PHE A 50 -5.05 -4.83 34.80
C PHE A 50 -5.45 -4.82 33.33
N GLU A 51 -6.41 -5.66 32.94
CA GLU A 51 -6.94 -5.68 31.57
C GLU A 51 -7.53 -4.32 31.18
N LYS A 52 -8.37 -3.74 32.06
CA LYS A 52 -8.95 -2.40 31.84
C LYS A 52 -7.87 -1.33 31.72
N LYS A 53 -6.83 -1.39 32.56
CA LYS A 53 -5.70 -0.45 32.51
C LYS A 53 -4.89 -0.62 31.23
N TYR A 54 -4.66 -1.86 30.78
CA TYR A 54 -3.97 -2.17 29.54
C TYR A 54 -4.74 -1.64 28.33
N LYS A 55 -6.03 -1.98 28.21
CA LYS A 55 -6.90 -1.51 27.11
C LYS A 55 -6.89 0.01 27.00
N ARG A 56 -7.01 0.73 28.12
CA ARG A 56 -6.91 2.20 28.14
C ARG A 56 -5.56 2.71 27.62
N ARG A 57 -4.46 2.11 28.06
CA ARG A 57 -3.11 2.52 27.62
C ARG A 57 -2.89 2.23 26.14
N VAL A 58 -3.36 1.10 25.63
CA VAL A 58 -3.32 0.77 24.20
C VAL A 58 -4.17 1.76 23.41
N MET A 59 -5.38 2.08 23.86
CA MET A 59 -6.22 3.09 23.21
C MET A 59 -5.54 4.46 23.18
N LEU A 60 -4.83 4.87 24.25
CA LEU A 60 -4.07 6.12 24.29
C LEU A 60 -2.82 6.08 23.41
N ALA A 61 -2.06 4.98 23.41
CA ALA A 61 -0.87 4.82 22.56
C ALA A 61 -1.25 4.74 21.06
N CYS A 62 -2.39 4.12 20.77
CA CYS A 62 -2.98 4.03 19.43
C CYS A 62 -3.85 5.24 19.08
N ALA A 63 -4.12 6.15 20.02
CA ALA A 63 -4.70 7.47 19.75
C ALA A 63 -3.64 8.32 19.03
N ARG A 64 -3.35 7.93 17.79
CA ARG A 64 -2.42 8.62 16.91
C ARG A 64 -3.03 9.98 16.52
N PRO A 65 -2.20 11.01 16.32
CA PRO A 65 -2.64 12.30 15.80
C PRO A 65 -3.36 12.07 14.46
N ARG A 66 -4.68 12.27 14.46
CA ARG A 66 -5.53 12.02 13.28
C ARG A 66 -5.16 12.95 12.13
N TRP A 67 -4.69 14.15 12.47
CA TRP A 67 -4.22 15.14 11.52
C TRP A 67 -3.01 14.66 10.71
N ASP A 68 -1.97 14.12 11.37
CA ASP A 68 -0.78 13.64 10.66
C ASP A 68 -1.09 12.49 9.69
N LYS A 69 -2.05 11.62 10.06
CA LYS A 69 -2.54 10.57 9.15
C LYS A 69 -3.23 11.18 7.93
N GLY A 70 -4.07 12.18 8.14
CA GLY A 70 -4.75 12.93 7.08
C GLY A 70 -3.76 13.62 6.14
N VAL A 71 -2.76 14.31 6.68
CA VAL A 71 -1.73 14.99 5.88
C VAL A 71 -0.91 13.99 5.06
N LYS A 72 -0.50 12.86 5.66
CA LYS A 72 0.23 11.81 4.92
C LYS A 72 -0.61 11.17 3.82
N LEU A 73 -1.90 10.96 4.08
CA LEU A 73 -2.83 10.45 3.06
C LEU A 73 -3.00 11.46 1.93
N ALA A 74 -3.21 12.73 2.26
CA ALA A 74 -3.31 13.80 1.27
C ALA A 74 -2.03 13.91 0.44
N GLN A 75 -0.84 13.86 1.08
CA GLN A 75 0.44 13.84 0.36
C GLN A 75 0.52 12.67 -0.61
N LEU A 76 0.13 11.46 -0.18
CA LEU A 76 0.13 10.28 -1.05
C LEU A 76 -0.83 10.45 -2.22
N VAL A 77 -2.07 10.89 -1.95
CA VAL A 77 -3.09 11.14 -2.99
C VAL A 77 -2.61 12.19 -3.98
N THR A 78 -1.98 13.28 -3.52
CA THR A 78 -1.44 14.32 -4.39
C THR A 78 -0.31 13.79 -5.26
N VAL A 79 0.65 13.03 -4.68
CA VAL A 79 1.76 12.44 -5.46
C VAL A 79 1.23 11.47 -6.50
N VAL A 80 0.33 10.56 -6.12
CA VAL A 80 -0.28 9.59 -7.04
C VAL A 80 -1.11 10.31 -8.12
N GLY A 81 -1.86 11.34 -7.76
CA GLY A 81 -2.65 12.14 -8.69
C GLY A 81 -1.79 12.85 -9.73
N VAL A 82 -0.69 13.50 -9.31
CA VAL A 82 0.26 14.16 -10.22
C VAL A 82 0.95 13.15 -11.13
N VAL A 83 1.42 12.03 -10.58
CA VAL A 83 2.05 10.96 -11.38
C VAL A 83 1.06 10.39 -12.39
N GLY A 84 -0.18 10.09 -11.96
CA GLY A 84 -1.24 9.60 -12.84
C GLY A 84 -1.60 10.60 -13.94
N TRP A 85 -1.70 11.89 -13.61
CA TRP A 85 -1.96 12.94 -14.59
C TRP A 85 -0.82 13.07 -15.61
N LEU A 86 0.44 13.07 -15.16
CA LEU A 86 1.60 13.09 -16.04
C LEU A 86 1.59 11.89 -16.98
N VAL A 87 1.40 10.67 -16.46
CA VAL A 87 1.34 9.45 -17.27
C VAL A 87 0.16 9.46 -18.25
N PHE A 88 -0.99 9.99 -17.85
CA PHE A 88 -2.19 10.02 -18.69
C PHE A 88 -2.05 10.97 -19.88
N PHE A 89 -1.39 12.12 -19.70
CA PHE A 89 -1.23 13.14 -20.73
C PHE A 89 0.15 13.14 -21.41
N SER A 90 1.10 12.34 -20.94
CA SER A 90 2.40 12.20 -21.59
C SER A 90 2.31 11.29 -22.81
N GLU A 91 2.69 11.80 -23.99
CA GLU A 91 3.12 10.98 -25.12
C GLU A 91 4.60 10.65 -24.91
N LEU A 92 4.88 9.47 -24.35
CA LEU A 92 6.24 9.08 -24.00
C LEU A 92 6.92 8.47 -25.21
N GLU A 93 7.91 9.15 -25.76
CA GLU A 93 8.74 8.59 -26.84
C GLU A 93 9.93 7.83 -26.24
N PHE A 94 9.78 6.53 -26.05
CA PHE A 94 10.88 5.66 -25.68
C PHE A 94 11.41 4.95 -26.93
N TYR A 95 12.70 5.14 -27.23
CA TYR A 95 13.40 4.48 -28.36
C TYR A 95 12.73 4.68 -29.73
N GLY A 96 12.24 5.89 -30.03
CA GLY A 96 11.66 6.23 -31.34
C GLY A 96 10.27 5.64 -31.61
N LYS A 97 9.62 5.06 -30.60
CA LYS A 97 8.21 4.66 -30.65
C LYS A 97 7.39 5.53 -29.71
N SER A 98 6.37 6.21 -30.23
CA SER A 98 5.44 7.01 -29.43
C SER A 98 4.52 6.08 -28.65
N TYR A 99 4.68 6.04 -27.33
CA TYR A 99 3.90 5.23 -26.41
C TYR A 99 2.82 6.09 -25.74
N LYS A 100 1.56 5.65 -25.83
CA LYS A 100 0.42 6.26 -25.15
C LYS A 100 0.00 5.36 -23.98
N PRO A 101 0.40 5.69 -22.74
CA PRO A 101 0.12 4.83 -21.57
C PRO A 101 -1.36 4.52 -21.37
N SER A 102 -2.26 5.46 -21.70
CA SER A 102 -3.72 5.28 -21.56
C SER A 102 -4.29 4.20 -22.47
N GLU A 103 -3.77 4.05 -23.69
CA GLU A 103 -4.24 3.05 -24.66
C GLU A 103 -3.78 1.64 -24.29
N GLU A 104 -2.58 1.51 -23.73
CA GLU A 104 -2.05 0.21 -23.29
C GLU A 104 -2.67 -0.26 -21.98
N ILE A 105 -2.97 0.66 -21.06
CA ILE A 105 -3.72 0.33 -19.84
C ILE A 105 -5.11 -0.22 -20.20
N GLY A 106 -5.79 0.36 -21.19
CA GLY A 106 -7.09 -0.15 -21.67
C GLY A 106 -7.02 -1.60 -22.18
N LYS A 107 -5.97 -1.94 -22.94
CA LYS A 107 -5.74 -3.29 -23.48
C LYS A 107 -5.40 -4.28 -22.37
N SER A 108 -4.51 -3.90 -21.45
CA SER A 108 -4.07 -4.77 -20.36
C SER A 108 -5.14 -4.97 -19.28
N VAL A 109 -5.97 -3.96 -18.99
CA VAL A 109 -7.14 -4.10 -18.09
C VAL A 109 -8.17 -5.02 -18.73
N GLY A 110 -8.42 -4.90 -20.04
CA GLY A 110 -9.26 -5.82 -20.80
C GLY A 110 -8.78 -7.27 -20.73
N THR A 111 -7.47 -7.53 -20.74
CA THR A 111 -6.90 -8.89 -20.63
C THR A 111 -6.89 -9.43 -19.19
N ILE A 112 -6.58 -8.59 -18.20
CA ILE A 112 -6.49 -9.01 -16.79
C ILE A 112 -7.87 -9.13 -16.14
N PHE A 113 -8.83 -8.26 -16.50
CA PHE A 113 -10.25 -8.42 -16.14
C PHE A 113 -11.01 -9.32 -17.13
N GLY A 114 -10.36 -9.74 -18.22
CA GLY A 114 -10.90 -10.55 -19.31
C GLY A 114 -10.58 -12.04 -19.25
N ILE A 115 -10.73 -12.65 -18.07
CA ILE A 115 -11.05 -14.09 -17.99
C ILE A 115 -12.38 -14.39 -18.76
N PHE A 116 -13.07 -13.37 -19.31
CA PHE A 116 -14.21 -13.45 -20.23
C PHE A 116 -14.13 -12.50 -21.45
N SER A 117 -12.98 -12.32 -22.12
CA SER A 117 -12.97 -11.61 -23.42
C SER A 117 -13.76 -12.38 -24.49
N GLU A 118 -14.56 -11.67 -25.30
CA GLU A 118 -15.52 -12.24 -26.26
C GLU A 118 -14.87 -13.13 -27.34
N GLU A 119 -13.59 -12.91 -27.63
CA GLU A 119 -12.79 -13.74 -28.55
C GLU A 119 -12.60 -15.18 -28.03
N ASN A 120 -12.46 -15.38 -26.72
CA ASN A 120 -12.21 -16.70 -26.12
C ASN A 120 -13.50 -17.49 -25.81
N ARG A 121 -14.69 -16.94 -26.09
CA ARG A 121 -15.97 -17.66 -25.96
C ARG A 121 -16.30 -18.54 -27.17
N TYR A 122 -15.68 -18.30 -28.31
CA TYR A 122 -16.02 -18.99 -29.56
C TYR A 122 -15.15 -20.24 -29.85
N ASP A 123 -14.03 -20.43 -29.14
CA ASP A 123 -13.12 -21.56 -29.36
C ASP A 123 -13.47 -22.84 -28.58
N ARG A 124 -14.62 -22.89 -27.89
CA ARG A 124 -15.14 -24.13 -27.30
C ARG A 124 -16.13 -24.80 -28.25
N ASN A 125 -15.67 -25.14 -29.46
CA ASN A 125 -16.41 -26.02 -30.36
C ASN A 125 -15.89 -27.46 -30.18
N PRO A 126 -16.65 -28.37 -29.53
CA PRO A 126 -16.20 -29.76 -29.36
C PRO A 126 -16.35 -30.63 -30.62
N ASP A 127 -17.04 -30.16 -31.66
CA ASP A 127 -17.36 -31.01 -32.81
C ASP A 127 -16.77 -30.43 -34.11
N GLY A 128 -15.71 -31.08 -34.58
CA GLY A 128 -15.11 -30.80 -35.88
C GLY A 128 -16.10 -31.10 -37.01
N LEU A 129 -16.49 -30.08 -37.75
CA LEU A 129 -17.05 -30.24 -39.08
C LEU A 129 -16.57 -29.10 -40.00
N ASN A 130 -15.45 -29.38 -40.64
CA ASN A 130 -14.99 -28.88 -41.92
C ASN A 130 -16.09 -28.31 -42.83
N THR A 131 -16.10 -26.98 -43.02
CA THR A 131 -16.63 -26.36 -44.24
C THR A 131 -15.64 -25.30 -44.75
N ASN A 132 -14.82 -25.72 -45.70
CA ASN A 132 -14.07 -24.80 -46.55
C ASN A 132 -15.05 -23.78 -47.16
N THR A 133 -14.88 -22.51 -46.83
CA THR A 133 -15.59 -21.42 -47.54
C THR A 133 -14.55 -20.52 -48.16
N GLU A 134 -14.10 -20.88 -49.37
CA GLU A 134 -13.41 -19.95 -50.26
C GLU A 134 -14.35 -18.79 -50.63
N PRO A 135 -13.87 -17.54 -50.70
CA PRO A 135 -14.68 -16.44 -51.21
C PRO A 135 -14.77 -16.47 -52.74
N ARG A 136 -15.97 -16.72 -53.27
CA ARG A 136 -16.30 -16.63 -54.70
C ARG A 136 -16.15 -15.19 -55.21
N LYS A 137 -15.20 -14.94 -56.12
CA LYS A 137 -15.05 -13.64 -56.81
C LYS A 137 -16.18 -13.40 -57.82
N PRO A 138 -16.77 -12.19 -57.92
CA PRO A 138 -17.77 -11.89 -58.94
C PRO A 138 -17.12 -11.68 -60.33
N ASN A 139 -17.77 -12.25 -61.35
CA ASN A 139 -17.39 -12.17 -62.76
C ASN A 139 -17.72 -10.79 -63.37
N PRO A 140 -16.78 -10.10 -64.05
CA PRO A 140 -17.11 -8.88 -64.79
C PRO A 140 -17.82 -9.24 -66.10
N ARG A 141 -19.08 -8.77 -66.27
CA ARG A 141 -19.73 -8.75 -67.59
C ARG A 141 -19.33 -7.45 -68.29
N GLY A 142 -18.95 -7.59 -69.57
CA GLY A 142 -18.61 -6.49 -70.47
C GLY A 142 -19.81 -5.72 -70.98
#